data_AF-A0A199XS10-F1
#
_entry.id   AF-A0A199XS10-F1
#
_cell.length_a   1.000
_cell.length_b   1.000
_cell.length_c   1.000
_cell.angle_alpha   90.00
_cell.angle_beta   90.00
_cell.angle_gamma   90.00
#
_symmetry.space_group_name_H-M   'P 1'
#
loop_
_entity.id
_entity.type
_entity.pdbx_description
1 polymer ?
#
loop_
_entity_poly.entity_id
_entity_poly.type
_entity_poly.pdbx_seq_one_letter_code
_entity_poly.pdbx_strand_id
1 'polypeptide(L)'
;MENWLKSLFHNKSKIDLNIIKQAIFDYRIDGKKLMFELGKKYSLDISKSEDYEKLISRSNEKIPRVGKLSENWNYVFHGGECGFHNNHQKSVEVVLSNAPEFGHIDAWFLLSYMESTEKYRNEVKDMKWQELQKVIHKLYENGEVQNIE
;
A
#
# COMPACT_ATOMS: atom_id res chain seq x y z
N MET A 1 -14.22 -2.87 -24.17
CA MET A 1 -13.26 -2.08 -23.39
C MET A 1 -12.16 -3.00 -22.83
N GLU A 2 -11.43 -3.73 -23.69
CA GLU A 2 -10.40 -4.73 -23.26
C GLU A 2 -9.18 -4.78 -24.20
N ASN A 3 -9.07 -3.90 -25.20
CA ASN A 3 -8.11 -4.09 -26.30
C ASN A 3 -6.65 -3.84 -25.90
N TRP A 4 -6.41 -3.02 -24.87
CA TRP A 4 -5.07 -2.72 -24.37
C TRP A 4 -4.49 -3.85 -23.52
N LEU A 5 -5.31 -4.66 -22.85
CA LEU A 5 -4.85 -5.81 -22.06
C LEU A 5 -4.11 -6.81 -22.94
N LYS A 6 -4.66 -7.10 -24.12
CA LYS A 6 -4.03 -7.99 -25.11
C LYS A 6 -2.68 -7.44 -25.59
N SER A 7 -2.52 -6.12 -25.64
CA SER A 7 -1.25 -5.48 -26.01
C SER A 7 -0.20 -5.53 -24.91
N LEU A 8 -0.61 -5.59 -23.64
CA LEU A 8 0.31 -5.65 -22.50
C LEU A 8 0.76 -7.08 -22.17
N PHE A 9 -0.10 -8.07 -22.40
CA PHE A 9 0.14 -9.46 -22.02
C PHE A 9 0.22 -10.36 -23.26
N HIS A 10 1.43 -10.66 -23.72
CA HIS A 10 1.64 -11.78 -24.64
C HIS A 10 1.50 -13.09 -23.85
N ASN A 11 0.44 -13.85 -24.11
CA ASN A 11 0.25 -15.25 -23.67
C ASN A 11 0.07 -15.55 -22.17
N LYS A 12 -0.15 -14.57 -21.28
CA LYS A 12 -0.56 -14.83 -19.89
C LYS A 12 -2.09 -14.84 -19.74
N SER A 13 -2.59 -15.66 -18.81
CA SER A 13 -4.00 -15.75 -18.43
C SER A 13 -4.58 -14.35 -18.21
N LYS A 14 -5.88 -14.19 -18.54
CA LYS A 14 -6.59 -12.91 -18.46
C LYS A 14 -6.57 -12.41 -17.02
N ILE A 15 -5.71 -11.44 -16.70
CA ILE A 15 -5.70 -10.77 -15.39
C ILE A 15 -7.08 -10.19 -15.14
N ASP A 16 -7.70 -10.55 -14.02
CA ASP A 16 -8.96 -9.95 -13.62
C ASP A 16 -8.71 -8.54 -13.09
N LEU A 17 -9.00 -7.54 -13.93
CA LEU A 17 -8.88 -6.14 -13.57
C LEU A 17 -9.73 -5.74 -12.36
N ASN A 18 -10.86 -6.40 -12.12
CA ASN A 18 -11.68 -6.09 -10.95
C ASN A 18 -10.96 -6.53 -9.66
N ILE A 19 -10.22 -7.64 -9.71
CA ILE A 19 -9.39 -8.07 -8.58
C ILE A 19 -8.24 -7.08 -8.33
N ILE A 20 -7.57 -6.59 -9.37
CA ILE A 20 -6.51 -5.56 -9.20
C ILE A 20 -7.07 -4.28 -8.59
N LYS A 21 -8.22 -3.79 -9.09
CA LYS A 21 -8.88 -2.59 -8.54
C LYS A 21 -9.25 -2.78 -7.07
N GLN A 22 -9.80 -3.94 -6.72
CA GLN A 22 -10.16 -4.25 -5.35
C GLN A 22 -8.92 -4.34 -4.45
N ALA A 23 -7.82 -4.91 -4.95
CA ALA A 23 -6.57 -4.95 -4.20
C ALA A 23 -6.00 -3.56 -3.93
N ILE A 24 -6.06 -2.64 -4.90
CA ILE A 24 -5.66 -1.23 -4.70
C ILE A 24 -6.51 -0.57 -3.61
N PHE A 25 -7.82 -0.78 -3.65
CA PHE A 25 -8.74 -0.21 -2.67
C PHE A 25 -8.48 -0.75 -1.26
N ASP A 26 -8.37 -2.08 -1.11
CA ASP A 26 -8.10 -2.73 0.17
C ASP A 26 -6.73 -2.32 0.73
N TYR A 27 -5.71 -2.24 -0.13
CA TYR A 27 -4.36 -1.79 0.26
C TYR A 27 -4.38 -0.38 0.85
N ARG A 28 -5.09 0.55 0.21
CA ARG A 28 -5.24 1.94 0.72
C ARG A 28 -5.99 1.98 2.05
N ILE A 29 -7.07 1.21 2.19
CA ILE A 29 -7.82 1.12 3.44
C ILE A 29 -6.95 0.58 4.57
N ASP A 30 -6.24 -0.51 4.33
CA ASP A 30 -5.38 -1.14 5.32
C ASP A 30 -4.23 -0.22 5.72
N GLY A 31 -3.54 0.39 4.74
CA GLY A 31 -2.46 1.35 4.97
C GLY A 31 -2.92 2.55 5.79
N LYS A 32 -4.04 3.18 5.39
CA LYS A 32 -4.63 4.30 6.13
C LYS A 32 -4.99 3.88 7.55
N LYS A 33 -5.68 2.74 7.73
CA LYS A 33 -6.05 2.23 9.06
C LYS A 33 -4.83 2.04 9.96
N LEU A 34 -3.78 1.39 9.46
CA LEU A 34 -2.57 1.11 10.21
C LEU A 34 -1.82 2.39 10.59
N MET A 35 -1.76 3.39 9.70
CA MET A 35 -1.20 4.70 10.01
C MET A 35 -2.01 5.41 11.12
N PHE A 36 -3.34 5.39 11.05
CA PHE A 36 -4.18 6.00 12.09
C PHE A 36 -4.07 5.27 13.44
N GLU A 37 -3.94 3.93 13.44
CA GLU A 37 -3.63 3.17 14.65
C GLU A 37 -2.25 3.54 15.23
N LEU A 38 -1.26 3.75 14.37
CA LEU A 38 0.08 4.18 14.77
C LEU A 38 0.08 5.59 15.37
N GLY A 39 -0.66 6.53 14.78
CA GLY A 39 -0.89 7.86 15.35
C GLY A 39 -1.52 7.78 16.74
N LYS A 40 -2.61 7.00 16.88
CA LYS A 40 -3.28 6.77 18.17
C LYS A 40 -2.35 6.19 19.24
N LYS A 41 -1.49 5.23 18.87
CA LYS A 41 -0.49 4.64 19.80
C LYS A 41 0.37 5.70 20.48
N TYR A 42 0.71 6.78 19.76
CA TYR A 42 1.51 7.88 20.27
C TYR A 42 0.69 9.11 20.69
N SER A 43 -0.64 8.96 20.83
CA SER A 43 -1.57 10.04 21.18
C SER A 43 -1.49 11.23 20.19
N LEU A 44 -1.29 10.93 18.91
CA LEU A 44 -1.21 11.90 17.82
C LEU A 44 -2.44 11.82 16.92
N ASP A 45 -2.99 12.97 16.55
CA ASP A 45 -4.03 13.08 15.55
C ASP A 45 -3.42 13.37 14.19
N ILE A 46 -3.05 12.32 13.45
CA ILE A 46 -2.33 12.44 12.19
C ILE A 46 -3.16 13.01 11.02
N SER A 47 -4.41 13.40 11.27
CA SER A 47 -5.16 14.26 10.36
C SER A 47 -4.69 15.72 10.41
N LYS A 48 -3.93 16.08 11.46
CA LYS A 48 -3.30 17.40 11.64
C LYS A 48 -1.83 17.33 11.22
N SER A 49 -1.40 18.28 10.38
CA SER A 49 -0.03 18.33 9.85
C SER A 49 1.02 18.29 10.96
N GLU A 50 0.85 19.08 12.03
CA GLU A 50 1.80 19.15 13.14
C GLU A 50 2.00 17.81 13.85
N ASP A 51 0.93 17.05 14.04
CA ASP A 51 0.98 15.75 14.71
C ASP A 51 1.52 14.68 13.76
N TYR A 52 1.21 14.78 12.47
CA TYR A 52 1.80 13.93 11.45
C TYR A 52 3.32 14.13 11.33
N GLU A 53 3.78 15.37 11.27
CA GLU A 53 5.20 15.73 11.24
C GLU A 53 5.95 15.19 12.47
N LYS A 54 5.34 15.30 13.66
CA LYS A 54 5.88 14.68 14.89
C LYS A 54 6.01 13.16 14.75
N LEU A 55 5.02 12.48 14.16
CA LEU A 55 5.04 11.03 13.98
C LEU A 55 6.18 10.58 13.07
N ILE A 56 6.35 11.25 11.93
CA ILE A 56 7.30 10.80 10.90
C ILE A 56 8.72 11.33 11.10
N SER A 57 8.90 12.38 11.91
CA SER A 57 10.19 13.02 12.13
C SER A 57 11.26 12.06 12.66
N ARG A 58 12.43 12.07 12.01
CA ARG A 58 13.61 11.31 12.46
C ARG A 58 14.28 11.91 13.70
N SER A 59 13.99 13.18 14.03
CA SER A 59 14.52 13.83 15.24
C SER A 59 13.66 13.59 16.48
N ASN A 60 12.49 12.97 16.33
CA ASN A 60 11.61 12.67 17.45
C ASN A 60 12.01 11.35 18.13
N GLU A 61 12.91 11.42 19.11
CA GLU A 61 13.40 10.25 19.86
C GLU A 61 12.32 9.54 20.69
N LYS A 62 11.16 10.17 20.92
CA LYS A 62 10.04 9.55 21.67
C LYS A 62 9.29 8.50 20.85
N ILE A 63 9.46 8.50 19.54
CA ILE A 63 8.78 7.58 18.62
C ILE A 63 9.86 6.73 17.96
N PRO A 64 10.02 5.45 18.37
CA PRO A 64 11.04 4.60 17.78
C PRO A 64 10.74 4.35 16.30
N ARG A 65 11.79 4.18 15.49
CA ARG A 65 11.63 3.91 14.05
C ARG A 65 11.22 2.47 13.75
N VAL A 66 11.31 1.57 14.73
CA VAL A 66 10.85 0.19 14.66
C VAL A 66 10.10 -0.12 15.95
N GLY A 67 8.94 -0.76 15.86
CA GLY A 67 8.21 -1.12 17.06
C GLY A 67 7.00 -2.00 16.83
N LYS A 68 6.39 -2.42 17.95
CA LYS A 68 5.14 -3.17 17.97
C LYS A 68 3.97 -2.19 17.90
N LEU A 69 3.12 -2.27 16.88
CA LEU A 69 1.88 -1.49 16.79
C LEU A 69 0.80 -2.09 17.71
N SER A 70 0.54 -3.39 17.57
CA SER A 70 -0.45 -4.18 18.32
C SER A 70 0.06 -5.59 18.57
N GLU A 71 -0.73 -6.48 19.17
CA GLU A 71 -0.34 -7.89 19.37
C GLU A 71 0.11 -8.59 18.08
N ASN A 72 -0.55 -8.23 16.97
CA ASN A 72 -0.37 -8.90 15.69
C ASN A 72 0.42 -8.07 14.67
N TRP A 73 0.64 -6.78 14.91
CA TRP A 73 1.29 -5.89 13.95
C TRP A 73 2.52 -5.22 14.54
N ASN A 74 3.56 -5.18 13.75
CA ASN A 74 4.75 -4.37 13.96
C ASN A 74 4.84 -3.33 12.83
N TYR A 75 5.65 -2.29 13.06
CA TYR A 75 5.90 -1.23 12.11
C TYR A 75 7.40 -0.92 12.01
N VAL A 76 7.83 -0.48 10.84
CA VAL A 76 9.18 -0.02 10.53
C VAL A 76 9.07 1.22 9.65
N PHE A 77 9.59 2.34 10.13
CA PHE A 77 9.83 3.49 9.28
C PHE A 77 11.18 3.36 8.58
N HIS A 78 11.20 3.62 7.28
CA HIS A 78 12.41 3.69 6.46
C HIS A 78 12.18 4.66 5.31
N GLY A 79 13.24 5.33 4.83
CA GLY A 79 13.12 6.22 3.67
C GLY A 79 11.96 7.21 3.79
N GLY A 80 11.09 7.21 2.78
CA GLY A 80 9.85 7.97 2.71
C GLY A 80 8.61 7.13 3.04
N GLU A 81 8.78 5.99 3.71
CA GLU A 81 7.76 4.97 3.89
C GLU A 81 7.61 4.50 5.36
N CYS A 82 6.49 3.84 5.63
CA CYS A 82 6.26 3.06 6.84
C CYS A 82 5.70 1.68 6.46
N GLY A 83 6.49 0.65 6.71
CA GLY A 83 6.10 -0.74 6.52
C GLY A 83 5.42 -1.30 7.76
N PHE A 84 4.34 -2.05 7.55
CA PHE A 84 3.61 -2.79 8.57
C PHE A 84 3.65 -4.27 8.24
N HIS A 85 3.95 -5.09 9.25
CA HIS A 85 4.07 -6.53 9.08
C HIS A 85 3.39 -7.26 10.22
N ASN A 86 2.65 -8.32 9.87
CA ASN A 86 1.96 -9.16 10.84
C ASN A 86 2.52 -10.59 10.92
N ASN A 87 2.08 -11.31 11.95
CA ASN A 87 2.52 -12.69 12.21
C ASN A 87 2.05 -13.71 11.14
N HIS A 88 1.13 -13.31 10.25
CA HIS A 88 0.63 -14.11 9.13
C HIS A 88 1.35 -13.79 7.81
N GLN A 89 2.53 -13.16 7.88
CA GLN A 89 3.33 -12.75 6.72
C GLN A 89 2.64 -11.72 5.80
N LYS A 90 1.58 -11.06 6.27
CA LYS A 90 0.98 -9.93 5.56
C LYS A 90 1.86 -8.69 5.73
N SER A 91 2.16 -8.03 4.62
CA SER A 91 2.87 -6.76 4.55
C SER A 91 1.96 -5.68 3.98
N VAL A 92 2.04 -4.47 4.55
CA VAL A 92 1.41 -3.26 4.01
C VAL A 92 2.45 -2.16 4.11
N GLU A 93 2.87 -1.61 2.98
CA GLU A 93 3.76 -0.45 2.97
C GLU A 93 2.95 0.83 2.74
N VAL A 94 3.31 1.94 3.36
CA VAL A 94 2.67 3.22 3.12
C VAL A 94 3.72 4.26 2.77
N VAL A 95 3.52 4.99 1.67
CA VAL A 95 4.33 6.17 1.34
C VAL A 95 3.83 7.37 2.15
N LEU A 96 4.75 8.12 2.73
CA LEU A 96 4.50 9.18 3.70
C LEU A 96 4.32 10.58 3.07
N SER A 97 4.17 10.67 1.75
CA SER A 97 4.08 11.96 1.05
C SER A 97 2.71 12.63 1.15
N ASN A 98 1.64 11.87 1.44
CA ASN A 98 0.26 12.36 1.32
C ASN A 98 -0.64 12.03 2.49
N ALA A 99 -0.16 12.27 3.71
CA ALA A 99 -1.06 12.28 4.85
C ALA A 99 -2.18 13.31 4.66
N PRO A 100 -3.41 13.02 5.14
CA PRO A 100 -3.82 11.81 5.86
C PRO A 100 -4.38 10.70 4.94
N GLU A 101 -4.21 10.83 3.62
CA GLU A 101 -4.83 9.92 2.66
C GLU A 101 -4.06 8.63 2.45
N PHE A 102 -2.73 8.69 2.46
CA PHE A 102 -1.87 7.50 2.34
C PHE A 102 -2.22 6.65 1.10
N GLY A 103 -2.59 7.33 0.03
CA GLY A 103 -3.21 6.71 -1.15
C GLY A 103 -2.24 6.35 -2.27
N HIS A 104 -0.97 6.70 -2.11
CA HIS A 104 0.04 6.46 -3.13
C HIS A 104 0.26 4.95 -3.31
N ILE A 105 0.30 4.50 -4.57
CA ILE A 105 0.48 3.09 -4.92
C ILE A 105 1.83 2.92 -5.58
N ASP A 106 2.74 2.27 -4.86
CA ASP A 106 3.93 1.68 -5.46
C ASP A 106 3.61 0.25 -5.92
N ALA A 107 3.99 -0.09 -7.15
CA ALA A 107 3.66 -1.38 -7.74
C ALA A 107 4.39 -2.56 -7.07
N TRP A 108 5.59 -2.34 -6.53
CA TRP A 108 6.32 -3.36 -5.77
C TRP A 108 5.60 -3.65 -4.44
N PHE A 109 5.23 -2.59 -3.71
CA PHE A 109 4.53 -2.77 -2.43
C PHE A 109 3.12 -3.35 -2.61
N LEU A 110 2.39 -2.94 -3.63
CA LEU A 110 1.09 -3.53 -3.95
C LEU A 110 1.23 -5.01 -4.32
N LEU A 111 2.24 -5.38 -5.12
CA LEU A 111 2.46 -6.78 -5.47
C LEU A 111 2.74 -7.61 -4.22
N SER A 112 3.62 -7.14 -3.32
CA SER A 112 3.92 -7.81 -2.05
C SER A 112 2.67 -7.97 -1.17
N TYR A 113 1.81 -6.95 -1.12
CA TYR A 113 0.52 -7.03 -0.42
C TYR A 113 -0.40 -8.09 -1.04
N MET A 114 -0.49 -8.14 -2.37
CA MET A 114 -1.32 -9.11 -3.09
C MET A 114 -0.81 -10.54 -2.94
N GLU A 115 0.51 -10.76 -2.98
CA GLU A 115 1.14 -12.06 -2.75
C GLU A 115 0.90 -12.57 -1.31
N SER A 116 0.96 -11.67 -0.33
CA SER A 116 0.76 -12.00 1.08
C SER A 116 -0.72 -12.12 1.48
N THR A 117 -1.66 -11.64 0.66
CA THR A 117 -3.10 -11.69 0.92
C THR A 117 -3.77 -12.85 0.17
N GLU A 118 -4.29 -13.84 0.90
CA GLU A 118 -4.86 -15.08 0.35
C GLU A 118 -5.87 -14.84 -0.79
N LYS A 119 -6.74 -13.84 -0.64
CA LYS A 119 -7.74 -13.44 -1.66
C LYS A 119 -7.13 -13.08 -3.01
N TYR A 120 -5.89 -12.59 -3.06
CA TYR A 120 -5.24 -12.03 -4.24
C TYR A 120 -4.10 -12.87 -4.78
N ARG A 121 -3.53 -13.72 -3.93
CA ARG A 121 -2.29 -14.45 -4.20
C ARG A 121 -2.25 -15.20 -5.52
N ASN A 122 -3.34 -15.88 -5.89
CA ASN A 122 -3.37 -16.67 -7.12
C ASN A 122 -3.35 -15.80 -8.38
N GLU A 123 -3.89 -14.58 -8.32
CA GLU A 123 -4.06 -13.75 -9.52
C GLU A 123 -2.80 -12.98 -9.89
N VAL A 124 -1.90 -12.82 -8.91
CA VAL A 124 -0.57 -12.23 -9.11
C VAL A 124 0.53 -13.27 -9.12
N LYS A 125 0.19 -14.56 -9.14
CA LYS A 125 1.20 -15.62 -9.19
C LYS A 125 2.05 -15.46 -10.45
N ASP A 126 3.37 -15.42 -10.26
CA ASP A 126 4.37 -15.21 -11.32
C ASP A 126 4.25 -13.85 -12.07
N MET A 127 3.49 -12.91 -11.50
CA MET A 127 3.42 -11.53 -11.99
C MET A 127 4.68 -10.77 -11.58
N LYS A 128 5.24 -10.00 -12.51
CA LYS A 128 6.34 -9.08 -12.18
C LYS A 128 5.76 -7.72 -11.80
N TRP A 129 6.36 -7.02 -10.85
CA TRP A 129 5.86 -5.70 -10.43
C TRP A 129 5.81 -4.69 -11.59
N GLN A 130 6.69 -4.80 -12.59
CA GLN A 130 6.63 -3.95 -13.79
C GLN A 130 5.40 -4.23 -14.66
N GLU A 131 4.89 -5.47 -14.64
CA GLU A 131 3.62 -5.81 -15.30
C GLU A 131 2.45 -5.15 -14.55
N LEU A 132 2.45 -5.25 -13.21
CA LEU A 132 1.45 -4.61 -12.36
C LEU A 132 1.47 -3.09 -12.50
N GLN A 133 2.66 -2.48 -12.58
CA GLN A 133 2.83 -1.03 -12.77
C GLN A 133 2.15 -0.56 -14.06
N LYS A 134 2.30 -1.30 -15.16
CA LYS A 134 1.63 -0.97 -16.44
C LYS A 134 0.11 -1.05 -16.30
N VAL A 135 -0.40 -2.02 -15.54
CA VAL A 135 -1.84 -2.13 -15.25
C VAL A 135 -2.32 -0.95 -14.43
N ILE A 136 -1.63 -0.60 -13.33
CA ILE A 136 -1.97 0.53 -12.47
C ILE A 136 -2.00 1.83 -13.27
N HIS A 137 -0.97 2.10 -14.08
CA HIS A 137 -0.93 3.30 -14.92
C HIS A 137 -2.13 3.38 -15.87
N LYS A 138 -2.51 2.26 -16.50
CA LYS A 138 -3.68 2.23 -17.38
C LYS A 138 -4.99 2.42 -16.63
N LEU A 139 -5.11 1.87 -15.42
CA LEU A 139 -6.27 2.11 -14.55
C LEU A 139 -6.38 3.60 -14.18
N TYR A 140 -5.26 4.29 -13.94
CA TYR A 140 -5.24 5.74 -13.72
C TYR A 140 -5.60 6.54 -14.97
N GLU A 141 -4.98 6.24 -16.12
CA GLU A 141 -5.25 6.91 -17.40
C GLU A 141 -6.72 6.80 -17.81
N ASN A 142 -7.35 5.65 -17.54
CA ASN A 142 -8.75 5.42 -17.86
C ASN A 142 -9.73 5.97 -16.81
N GLY A 143 -9.24 6.51 -15.69
CA GLY A 143 -10.07 6.95 -14.56
C GLY A 143 -10.79 5.80 -13.83
N GLU A 144 -10.35 4.56 -14.02
CA GLU A 144 -10.92 3.38 -13.36
C GLU A 144 -10.48 3.26 -11.90
N VAL A 145 -9.36 3.91 -11.56
CA VAL A 145 -8.89 4.11 -10.19
C VAL A 145 -8.40 5.55 -10.07
N GLN A 146 -8.70 6.21 -8.96
CA GLN A 146 -8.17 7.55 -8.67
C GLN A 146 -6.66 7.49 -8.37
N ASN A 147 -5.87 8.33 -9.03
CA ASN A 147 -4.51 8.61 -8.61
C ASN A 147 -4.55 9.51 -7.36
N ILE A 148 -3.96 9.05 -6.26
CA ILE A 148 -3.89 9.75 -4.99
C ILE A 148 -2.41 9.86 -4.67
N GLU A 149 -1.82 11.00 -5.01
CA GLU A 149 -0.39 11.28 -4.78
C GLU A 149 -0.12 11.86 -3.41
#